data_AF-F0SJM1-F1
#
_entry.id   AF-F0SJM1-F1
#
_cell.length_a   1.000
_cell.length_b   1.000
_cell.length_c   1.000
_cell.angle_alpha   90.00
_cell.angle_beta   90.00
_cell.angle_gamma   90.00
#
_symmetry.space_group_name_H-M   'P 1'
#
loop_
_entity.id
_entity.type
_entity.pdbx_description
1 polymer ?
#
loop_
_entity_poly.entity_id
_entity_poly.type
_entity_poly.pdbx_seq_one_letter_code
_entity_poly.pdbx_strand_id
1 'polypeptide(L)'
;MSVRMMAAAMLMLLVCANLQAEEKKGKGKKRAAQRTPQALTLPASIELTADQEKQVKEIQAKHADKARELQKKSQELIPADVRKAQAAIMKEAREAGKTRKEIQEAVKAAQEELPAETREAMADVRKETQQLRQAFMKEVSEVLTDAQKELLPMRKGSGKKGGQGKKKKDA
;
A
#
# COMPACT_ATOMS: atom_id res chain seq x y z
N MET A 1 -9.70 -37.13 5.04
CA MET A 1 -9.29 -36.86 3.65
C MET A 1 -10.47 -36.25 2.89
N SER A 2 -10.81 -34.99 3.20
CA SER A 2 -12.06 -34.37 2.69
C SER A 2 -11.87 -32.92 2.23
N VAL A 3 -10.62 -32.50 2.01
CA VAL A 3 -10.26 -31.16 1.50
C VAL A 3 -9.86 -31.21 0.03
N ARG A 4 -9.93 -32.40 -0.60
CA ARG A 4 -9.72 -32.61 -2.06
C ARG A 4 -11.02 -32.77 -2.84
N MET A 5 -12.15 -32.31 -2.28
CA MET A 5 -13.47 -32.30 -2.92
C MET A 5 -14.10 -30.89 -2.91
N MET A 6 -13.26 -29.86 -3.04
CA MET A 6 -13.72 -28.50 -3.30
C MET A 6 -12.81 -27.83 -4.35
N ALA A 7 -12.33 -28.65 -5.30
CA ALA A 7 -11.51 -28.25 -6.44
C ALA A 7 -12.17 -28.64 -7.79
N ALA A 8 -13.47 -28.95 -7.80
CA ALA A 8 -14.17 -29.51 -8.96
C ALA A 8 -15.62 -29.02 -9.10
N ALA A 9 -15.89 -27.73 -8.88
CA ALA A 9 -17.20 -27.15 -9.16
C ALA A 9 -17.11 -25.68 -9.58
N MET A 10 -16.64 -25.42 -10.80
CA MET A 10 -17.18 -24.42 -11.73
C MET A 10 -16.32 -24.35 -13.00
N LEU A 11 -16.43 -25.39 -13.82
CA LEU A 11 -16.12 -25.33 -15.25
C LEU A 11 -17.46 -25.46 -15.99
N MET A 12 -17.99 -24.33 -16.49
CA MET A 12 -18.86 -24.17 -17.67
C MET A 12 -19.76 -22.95 -17.50
N LEU A 13 -19.43 -21.87 -18.21
CA LEU A 13 -20.39 -21.18 -19.07
C LEU A 13 -19.63 -20.26 -20.03
N LEU A 14 -19.32 -20.83 -21.19
CA LEU A 14 -18.86 -20.13 -22.37
C LEU A 14 -20.12 -19.77 -23.16
N VAL A 15 -20.59 -18.53 -23.05
CA VAL A 15 -21.57 -17.94 -23.98
C VAL A 15 -21.09 -16.54 -24.35
N CYS A 16 -21.08 -16.31 -25.65
CA CYS A 16 -20.52 -15.20 -26.38
C CYS A 16 -21.11 -13.83 -25.98
N ALA A 17 -20.22 -12.86 -25.75
CA ALA A 17 -20.52 -11.45 -25.96
C ALA A 17 -19.34 -10.83 -26.74
N ASN A 18 -19.42 -10.91 -28.08
CA ASN A 18 -18.70 -9.99 -28.94
C ASN A 18 -19.41 -8.64 -28.84
N LEU A 19 -18.85 -7.70 -28.08
CA LEU A 19 -19.17 -6.29 -28.23
C LEU A 19 -17.96 -5.42 -27.87
N GLN A 20 -17.64 -4.55 -28.82
CA GLN A 20 -16.86 -3.31 -28.70
C GLN A 20 -15.34 -3.45 -28.59
N ALA A 21 -14.75 -3.81 -29.73
CA ALA A 21 -13.53 -3.15 -30.19
C ALA A 21 -13.86 -1.67 -30.52
N GLU A 22 -14.01 -0.85 -29.48
CA GLU A 22 -13.97 0.60 -29.63
C GLU A 22 -12.50 1.03 -29.52
N GLU A 23 -12.01 1.61 -30.61
CA GLU A 23 -10.70 2.23 -30.75
C GLU A 23 -10.46 3.27 -29.65
N LYS A 24 -9.94 2.85 -28.50
CA LYS A 24 -9.30 3.78 -27.56
C LYS A 24 -7.97 4.20 -28.14
N LYS A 25 -8.05 5.20 -29.04
CA LYS A 25 -6.97 6.08 -29.47
C LYS A 25 -5.96 6.24 -28.35
N GLY A 26 -4.73 5.83 -28.63
CA GLY A 26 -3.63 5.82 -27.69
C GLY A 26 -3.53 7.14 -26.96
N LYS A 27 -3.92 7.14 -25.67
CA LYS A 27 -3.39 8.12 -24.72
C LYS A 27 -1.89 7.91 -24.74
N GLY A 28 -1.19 8.83 -25.41
CA GLY A 28 0.26 8.85 -25.52
C GLY A 28 0.84 8.43 -24.18
N LYS A 29 1.64 7.36 -24.20
CA LYS A 29 2.33 6.81 -23.04
C LYS A 29 3.24 7.91 -22.53
N LYS A 30 2.71 8.83 -21.71
CA LYS A 30 3.48 9.84 -20.99
C LYS A 30 4.58 9.04 -20.35
N ARG A 31 5.80 9.27 -20.83
CA ARG A 31 7.05 8.72 -20.29
C ARG A 31 6.84 8.70 -18.78
N ALA A 32 6.74 7.51 -18.20
CA ALA A 32 6.26 7.38 -16.82
C ALA A 32 7.15 8.27 -15.98
N ALA A 33 6.63 9.44 -15.58
CA ALA A 33 7.37 10.39 -14.76
C ALA A 33 7.91 9.55 -13.62
N GLN A 34 9.21 9.57 -13.41
CA GLN A 34 9.91 8.69 -12.51
C GLN A 34 9.20 8.77 -11.15
N ARG A 35 8.31 7.81 -10.90
CA ARG A 35 7.34 7.95 -9.82
C ARG A 35 8.14 7.86 -8.54
N THR A 36 8.04 8.89 -7.70
CA THR A 36 8.64 8.86 -6.37
C THR A 36 8.22 7.57 -5.68
N PRO A 37 9.17 6.76 -5.17
CA PRO A 37 8.83 5.55 -4.45
C PRO A 37 7.83 5.86 -3.35
N GLN A 38 6.82 4.99 -3.17
CA GLN A 38 5.74 5.22 -2.19
C GLN A 38 6.25 5.35 -0.74
N ALA A 39 7.44 4.83 -0.46
CA ALA A 39 8.12 5.01 0.83
C ALA A 39 8.50 6.48 1.10
N LEU A 40 8.70 7.29 0.06
CA LEU A 40 9.18 8.68 0.10
C LEU A 40 8.08 9.68 -0.28
N THR A 41 6.81 9.27 -0.27
CA THR A 41 5.67 10.14 -0.55
C THR A 41 5.01 10.63 0.73
N LEU A 42 4.68 11.92 0.76
CA LEU A 42 3.89 12.52 1.82
C LEU A 42 2.38 12.32 1.60
N PRO A 43 1.57 12.36 2.66
CA PRO A 43 0.12 12.42 2.54
C PRO A 43 -0.33 13.61 1.69
N ALA A 44 -1.32 13.41 0.82
CA ALA A 44 -1.86 14.46 -0.04
C ALA A 44 -2.56 15.59 0.74
N SER A 45 -2.87 15.39 2.03
CA SER A 45 -3.42 16.41 2.92
C SER A 45 -2.41 17.46 3.38
N ILE A 46 -1.11 17.24 3.16
CA ILE A 46 -0.07 18.19 3.53
C ILE A 46 0.25 19.07 2.33
N GLU A 47 -0.17 20.32 2.40
CA GLU A 47 0.22 21.36 1.45
C GLU A 47 1.57 21.94 1.87
N LEU A 48 2.56 21.89 0.97
CA LEU A 48 3.91 22.39 1.21
C LEU A 48 4.10 23.76 0.56
N THR A 49 4.86 24.64 1.21
CA THR A 49 5.36 25.85 0.54
C THR A 49 6.45 25.50 -0.47
N ALA A 50 6.75 26.40 -1.40
CA ALA A 50 7.77 26.17 -2.42
C ALA A 50 9.17 25.84 -1.84
N ASP A 51 9.51 26.42 -0.68
CA ASP A 51 10.79 26.15 -0.03
C ASP A 51 10.78 24.81 0.71
N GLN A 52 9.65 24.45 1.34
CA GLN A 52 9.47 23.11 1.92
C GLN A 52 9.51 22.02 0.84
N GLU A 53 8.95 22.26 -0.34
CA GLU A 53 9.04 21.32 -1.46
C GLU A 53 10.48 21.07 -1.91
N LYS A 54 11.33 22.11 -1.95
CA LYS A 54 12.75 21.96 -2.29
C LYS A 54 13.46 21.10 -1.26
N GLN A 55 13.27 21.41 0.03
CA GLN A 55 13.87 20.64 1.12
C GLN A 55 13.40 19.18 1.12
N VAL A 56 12.10 18.94 0.91
CA VAL A 56 11.55 17.58 0.79
C VAL A 56 12.14 16.84 -0.41
N LYS A 57 12.36 17.49 -1.55
CA LYS A 57 13.01 16.87 -2.72
C LYS A 57 14.46 16.48 -2.43
N GLU A 58 15.21 17.31 -1.70
CA GLU A 58 16.57 16.96 -1.25
C GLU A 58 16.56 15.75 -0.32
N ILE A 59 15.64 15.72 0.65
CA ILE A 59 15.46 14.55 1.54
C ILE A 59 15.06 13.31 0.72
N GLN A 60 14.16 13.44 -0.25
CA GLN A 60 13.80 12.34 -1.17
C GLN A 60 15.01 11.82 -1.93
N ALA A 61 15.89 12.71 -2.42
CA ALA A 61 17.11 12.32 -3.14
C ALA A 61 18.05 11.49 -2.26
N LYS A 62 18.24 11.87 -0.99
CA LYS A 62 19.07 11.11 -0.02
C LYS A 62 18.60 9.66 0.17
N HIS A 63 17.28 9.45 0.13
CA HIS A 63 16.66 8.14 0.37
C HIS A 63 16.29 7.40 -0.92
N ALA A 64 16.49 8.00 -2.09
CA ALA A 64 15.99 7.50 -3.37
C ALA A 64 16.58 6.14 -3.75
N ASP A 65 17.88 5.94 -3.57
CA ASP A 65 18.55 4.70 -3.98
C ASP A 65 18.09 3.52 -3.14
N LYS A 66 18.07 3.69 -1.81
CA LYS A 66 17.55 2.68 -0.88
C LYS A 66 16.07 2.38 -1.15
N ALA A 67 15.26 3.39 -1.47
CA ALA A 67 13.86 3.17 -1.82
C ALA A 67 13.71 2.36 -3.12
N ARG A 68 14.54 2.62 -4.13
CA ARG A 68 14.53 1.87 -5.41
C ARG A 68 15.01 0.43 -5.22
N GLU A 69 16.04 0.22 -4.41
CA GLU A 69 16.54 -1.11 -4.08
C GLU A 69 15.44 -1.95 -3.41
N LEU A 70 14.79 -1.42 -2.38
CA LEU A 70 13.68 -2.09 -1.68
C LEU A 70 12.50 -2.35 -2.62
N GLN A 71 12.18 -1.40 -3.50
CA GLN A 71 11.15 -1.58 -4.50
C GLN A 71 11.47 -2.71 -5.49
N LYS A 72 12.74 -2.86 -5.91
CA LYS A 72 13.18 -3.97 -6.76
C LYS A 72 13.11 -5.31 -6.02
N LYS A 73 13.68 -5.38 -4.81
CA LYS A 73 13.60 -6.58 -3.95
C LYS A 73 12.15 -7.03 -3.77
N SER A 74 11.24 -6.11 -3.47
CA SER A 74 9.81 -6.44 -3.34
C SER A 74 9.17 -6.95 -4.63
N GLN A 75 9.62 -6.50 -5.81
CA GLN A 75 9.08 -6.96 -7.10
C GLN A 75 9.63 -8.33 -7.51
N GLU A 76 10.88 -8.61 -7.17
CA GLU A 76 11.55 -9.89 -7.43
C GLU A 76 11.01 -10.99 -6.53
N LEU A 77 10.70 -10.68 -5.26
CA LEU A 77 10.16 -11.64 -4.30
C LEU A 77 8.73 -12.08 -4.59
N ILE A 78 7.93 -11.28 -5.29
CA ILE A 78 6.53 -11.63 -5.59
C ILE A 78 6.42 -12.10 -7.04
N PRO A 79 6.17 -13.40 -7.28
CA PRO A 79 5.96 -13.94 -8.63
C PRO A 79 4.89 -13.15 -9.37
N ALA A 80 5.05 -12.99 -10.68
CA ALA A 80 4.09 -12.24 -11.50
C ALA A 80 2.67 -12.79 -11.40
N ASP A 81 2.53 -14.12 -11.28
CA ASP A 81 1.23 -14.78 -11.20
C ASP A 81 0.55 -14.55 -9.84
N VAL A 82 1.33 -14.50 -8.76
CA VAL A 82 0.84 -14.12 -7.43
C VAL A 82 0.37 -12.66 -7.44
N ARG A 83 1.11 -11.76 -8.10
CA ARG A 83 0.68 -10.35 -8.27
C ARG A 83 -0.62 -10.24 -9.04
N LYS A 84 -0.78 -11.01 -10.12
CA LYS A 84 -2.04 -11.04 -10.91
C LYS A 84 -3.19 -11.61 -10.09
N ALA A 85 -2.97 -12.70 -9.36
CA ALA A 85 -3.98 -13.30 -8.49
C ALA A 85 -4.43 -12.33 -7.40
N GLN A 86 -3.50 -11.66 -6.72
CA GLN A 86 -3.83 -10.61 -5.74
C GLN A 86 -4.60 -9.45 -6.38
N ALA A 87 -4.22 -9.02 -7.59
CA ALA A 87 -4.93 -7.96 -8.31
C ALA A 87 -6.37 -8.36 -8.68
N ALA A 88 -6.59 -9.61 -9.09
CA ALA A 88 -7.92 -10.16 -9.38
C ALA A 88 -8.78 -10.23 -8.12
N ILE A 89 -8.26 -10.80 -7.02
CA ILE A 89 -8.93 -10.84 -5.71
C ILE A 89 -9.34 -9.44 -5.24
N MET A 90 -8.43 -8.47 -5.37
CA MET A 90 -8.70 -7.08 -5.01
C MET A 90 -9.78 -6.44 -5.89
N LYS A 91 -9.79 -6.75 -7.19
CA LYS A 91 -10.79 -6.23 -8.13
C LYS A 91 -12.17 -6.82 -7.82
N GLU A 92 -12.27 -8.14 -7.73
CA GLU A 92 -13.51 -8.85 -7.42
C GLU A 92 -14.07 -8.45 -6.06
N ALA A 93 -13.22 -8.34 -5.04
CA ALA A 93 -13.66 -7.93 -3.71
C ALA A 93 -14.19 -6.49 -3.68
N ARG A 94 -13.63 -5.58 -4.50
CA ARG A 94 -14.16 -4.22 -4.67
C ARG A 94 -15.48 -4.20 -5.43
N GLU A 95 -15.58 -4.95 -6.52
CA GLU A 95 -16.80 -5.07 -7.32
C GLU A 95 -17.94 -5.69 -6.50
N ALA A 96 -17.62 -6.63 -5.60
CA ALA A 96 -18.54 -7.21 -4.64
C ALA A 96 -18.86 -6.30 -3.43
N GLY A 97 -18.33 -5.08 -3.37
CA GLY A 97 -18.60 -4.13 -2.29
C GLY A 97 -18.02 -4.53 -0.93
N LYS A 98 -17.03 -5.43 -0.89
CA LYS A 98 -16.42 -5.87 0.37
C LYS A 98 -15.73 -4.72 1.08
N THR A 99 -15.78 -4.74 2.41
CA THR A 99 -15.10 -3.77 3.25
C THR A 99 -13.59 -3.91 3.14
N ARG A 100 -12.87 -2.84 3.47
CA ARG A 100 -11.40 -2.84 3.47
C ARG A 100 -10.80 -3.98 4.31
N LYS A 101 -11.43 -4.35 5.43
CA LYS A 101 -10.96 -5.43 6.29
C LYS A 101 -11.06 -6.78 5.60
N GLU A 102 -12.22 -7.08 5.00
CA GLU A 102 -12.44 -8.33 4.27
C GLU A 102 -11.51 -8.45 3.06
N ILE A 103 -11.27 -7.34 2.36
CA ILE A 103 -10.27 -7.28 1.28
C ILE A 103 -8.88 -7.63 1.81
N GLN A 104 -8.48 -7.07 2.96
CA GLN A 104 -7.18 -7.36 3.57
C GLN A 104 -7.04 -8.82 4.00
N GLU A 105 -8.09 -9.41 4.54
CA GLU A 105 -8.13 -10.82 4.92
C GLU A 105 -8.03 -11.73 3.69
N ALA A 106 -8.74 -11.43 2.60
CA ALA A 106 -8.65 -12.19 1.35
C ALA A 106 -7.23 -12.15 0.75
N VAL A 107 -6.58 -10.98 0.77
CA VAL A 107 -5.18 -10.87 0.33
C VAL A 107 -4.23 -11.60 1.28
N LYS A 108 -4.47 -11.56 2.59
CA LYS A 108 -3.66 -12.27 3.58
C LYS A 108 -3.74 -13.78 3.38
N ALA A 109 -4.94 -14.32 3.19
CA ALA A 109 -5.13 -15.74 2.87
C ALA A 109 -4.36 -16.13 1.60
N ALA A 110 -4.43 -15.32 0.53
CA ALA A 110 -3.64 -15.56 -0.68
C ALA A 110 -2.12 -15.47 -0.46
N GLN A 111 -1.65 -14.70 0.53
CA GLN A 111 -0.23 -14.64 0.90
C GLN A 111 0.20 -15.82 1.77
N GLU A 112 -0.72 -16.46 2.50
CA GLU A 112 -0.44 -17.66 3.29
C GLU A 112 -0.17 -18.89 2.40
N GLU A 113 -0.66 -18.90 1.16
CA GLU A 113 -0.35 -19.95 0.18
C GLU A 113 1.10 -19.88 -0.37
N LEU A 114 1.86 -18.83 -0.04
CA LEU A 114 3.24 -18.68 -0.49
C LEU A 114 4.22 -19.50 0.36
N PRO A 115 5.36 -19.95 -0.21
CA PRO A 115 6.43 -20.61 0.53
C PRO A 115 6.88 -19.78 1.74
N ALA A 116 7.23 -20.46 2.84
CA ALA A 116 7.62 -19.79 4.09
C ALA A 116 8.78 -18.81 3.88
N GLU A 117 9.82 -19.22 3.15
CA GLU A 117 10.98 -18.39 2.81
C GLU A 117 10.59 -17.11 2.05
N THR A 118 9.65 -17.21 1.09
CA THR A 118 9.14 -16.03 0.36
C THR A 118 8.38 -15.09 1.30
N ARG A 119 7.60 -15.64 2.24
CA ARG A 119 6.86 -14.83 3.22
C ARG A 119 7.80 -14.12 4.20
N GLU A 120 8.85 -14.78 4.65
CA GLU A 120 9.87 -14.20 5.53
C GLU A 120 10.65 -13.09 4.81
N ALA A 121 11.14 -13.35 3.60
CA ALA A 121 11.83 -12.34 2.80
C ALA A 121 10.94 -11.12 2.52
N MET A 122 9.65 -11.32 2.24
CA MET A 122 8.69 -10.21 2.13
C MET A 122 8.52 -9.46 3.45
N ALA A 123 8.48 -10.14 4.59
CA ALA A 123 8.36 -9.52 5.89
C ALA A 123 9.58 -8.64 6.20
N ASP A 124 10.78 -9.08 5.84
CA ASP A 124 12.01 -8.32 6.05
C ASP A 124 12.08 -7.09 5.12
N VAL A 125 11.76 -7.25 3.83
CA VAL A 125 11.64 -6.09 2.92
C VAL A 125 10.57 -5.09 3.41
N ARG A 126 9.47 -5.56 3.99
CA ARG A 126 8.46 -4.69 4.63
C ARG A 126 9.03 -3.94 5.84
N LYS A 127 9.81 -4.60 6.71
CA LYS A 127 10.47 -3.95 7.86
C LYS A 127 11.47 -2.90 7.39
N GLU A 128 12.33 -3.23 6.43
CA GLU A 128 13.31 -2.28 5.87
C GLU A 128 12.62 -1.07 5.22
N THR A 129 11.54 -1.30 4.48
CA THR A 129 10.71 -0.23 3.89
C THR A 129 10.06 0.63 4.97
N GLN A 130 9.60 0.03 6.07
CA GLN A 130 9.02 0.77 7.20
C GLN A 130 10.08 1.63 7.89
N GLN A 131 11.28 1.10 8.12
CA GLN A 131 12.39 1.85 8.71
C GLN A 131 12.80 3.01 7.81
N LEU A 132 12.92 2.79 6.50
CA LEU A 132 13.20 3.85 5.53
C LEU A 132 12.13 4.94 5.58
N ARG A 133 10.86 4.56 5.58
CA ARG A 133 9.74 5.51 5.69
C ARG A 133 9.79 6.29 7.00
N GLN A 134 10.14 5.66 8.12
CA GLN A 134 10.27 6.34 9.41
C GLN A 134 11.41 7.36 9.41
N ALA A 135 12.58 6.98 8.88
CA ALA A 135 13.71 7.88 8.73
C ALA A 135 13.35 9.09 7.84
N PHE A 136 12.74 8.82 6.67
CA PHE A 136 12.24 9.85 5.77
C PHE A 136 11.23 10.79 6.46
N MET A 137 10.24 10.25 7.16
CA MET A 137 9.22 11.06 7.85
C MET A 137 9.80 11.86 9.01
N LYS A 138 10.84 11.34 9.69
CA LYS A 138 11.56 12.07 10.75
C LYS A 138 12.26 13.30 10.16
N GLU A 139 13.05 13.13 9.10
CA GLU A 139 13.73 14.25 8.43
C GLU A 139 12.73 15.25 7.84
N VAL A 140 11.66 14.78 7.20
CA VAL A 140 10.64 15.70 6.68
C VAL A 140 9.94 16.46 7.80
N SER A 141 9.69 15.84 8.96
CA SER A 141 9.04 16.54 10.06
C SER A 141 9.83 17.77 10.53
N GLU A 142 11.16 17.79 10.38
CA GLU A 142 12.01 18.92 10.77
C GLU A 142 11.78 20.17 9.89
N VAL A 143 11.24 19.99 8.68
CA VAL A 143 10.95 21.10 7.73
C VAL A 143 9.48 21.47 7.66
N LEU A 144 8.61 20.72 8.36
CA LEU A 144 7.18 20.99 8.44
C LEU A 144 6.83 21.92 9.60
N THR A 145 5.76 22.69 9.45
CA THR A 145 5.14 23.42 10.56
C THR A 145 4.45 22.44 11.50
N ASP A 146 4.19 22.85 12.74
CA ASP A 146 3.54 21.98 13.73
C ASP A 146 2.13 21.55 13.27
N ALA A 147 1.38 22.45 12.63
CA ALA A 147 0.09 22.13 12.03
C ALA A 147 0.19 21.07 10.91
N GLN A 148 1.24 21.12 10.08
CA GLN A 148 1.47 20.11 9.04
C GLN A 148 1.94 18.76 9.64
N LYS A 149 2.72 18.78 10.73
CA LYS A 149 3.16 17.56 11.43
C LYS A 149 1.98 16.76 11.98
N GLU A 150 0.92 17.41 12.46
CA GLU A 150 -0.29 16.74 12.95
C GLU A 150 -1.01 15.92 11.86
N LEU A 151 -0.82 16.28 10.58
CA LEU A 151 -1.38 15.58 9.43
C LEU A 151 -0.52 14.39 8.98
N LEU A 152 0.69 14.22 9.54
CA LEU A 152 1.50 13.05 9.26
C LEU A 152 0.85 11.80 9.87
N PRO A 153 0.88 10.65 9.16
CA PRO A 153 0.51 9.37 9.71
C PRO A 153 1.64 8.89 10.64
N MET A 154 1.92 9.64 11.71
CA MET A 154 2.72 9.11 12.79
C MET A 154 1.96 7.91 13.34
N ARG A 155 2.69 6.82 13.63
CA ARG A 155 2.14 5.78 14.49
C ARG A 155 1.59 6.50 15.71
N LYS A 156 0.29 6.37 15.96
CA LYS A 156 -0.33 6.67 17.25
C LYS A 156 0.37 5.75 18.26
N GLY A 157 1.56 6.13 18.68
CA GLY A 157 2.30 5.46 19.72
C GLY A 157 1.43 5.51 20.95
N SER A 158 1.06 4.33 21.48
CA SER A 158 1.11 4.02 22.91
C SER A 158 1.21 5.23 23.85
N GLY A 159 0.17 6.07 23.85
CA GLY A 159 0.20 7.38 24.46
C GLY A 159 -1.22 7.87 24.66
N LYS A 160 -1.77 7.54 25.84
CA LYS A 160 -2.97 8.14 26.42
C LYS A 160 -4.24 7.96 25.60
N LYS A 161 -4.95 6.86 25.91
CA LYS A 161 -6.41 6.83 25.92
C LYS A 161 -6.84 8.02 26.80
N GLY A 162 -7.13 9.16 26.17
CA GLY A 162 -7.56 10.37 26.85
C GLY A 162 -8.83 10.07 27.63
N GLY A 163 -8.66 9.91 28.94
CA GLY A 163 -9.75 10.03 29.88
C GLY A 163 -10.25 11.47 29.83
N GLN A 164 -11.36 11.70 29.14
CA GLN A 164 -12.32 12.74 29.46
C GLN A 164 -13.72 12.14 29.35
N GLY A 165 -14.03 11.34 30.36
CA GLY A 165 -15.38 10.94 30.73
C GLY A 165 -15.55 11.13 32.23
N LYS A 166 -15.16 12.29 32.78
CA LYS A 166 -15.65 12.72 34.10
C LYS A 166 -17.14 13.03 33.93
N LYS A 167 -17.97 11.99 34.04
CA LYS A 167 -19.35 12.16 34.50
C LYS A 167 -19.24 12.71 35.93
N LYS A 168 -19.38 14.02 36.09
CA LYS A 168 -20.05 14.55 37.28
C LYS A 168 -21.46 13.96 37.23
N LYS A 169 -21.73 12.97 38.08
CA LYS A 169 -23.06 12.76 38.62
C LYS A 169 -23.02 13.41 39.98
N ASP A 170 -23.56 14.63 40.05
CA ASP A 170 -24.12 15.13 41.29
C ASP A 170 -25.30 14.21 41.63
N ALA A 171 -25.25 13.67 42.85
CA ALA A 171 -26.36 13.08 43.58
C ALA A 171 -26.23 13.59 45.02
#